data_AF-A0A0Q5B7C8-F1
#
_entry.id   AF-A0A0Q5B7C8-F1
#
_cell.length_a   1.000
_cell.length_b   1.000
_cell.length_c   1.000
_cell.angle_alpha   90.00
_cell.angle_beta   90.00
_cell.angle_gamma   90.00
#
_symmetry.space_group_name_H-M   'P 1'
#
loop_
_entity.id
_entity.type
_entity.pdbx_description
1 polymer ?
#
loop_
_entity_poly.entity_id
_entity_poly.type
_entity_poly.pdbx_seq_one_letter_code
_entity_poly.pdbx_strand_id
1 'polypeptide(L)' 'MTADPADAPIPSDEPSIVSSALSRHAAVVHQAAGFVGAGLRVSPDDALVILEREARRLRIDVAVLAADIVERRRPLPAED' A
#
# COMPACT_ATOMS: atom_id res chain seq x y z
N MET A 1 -49.05 23.04 -15.05
CA MET A 1 -47.82 23.83 -15.20
C MET A 1 -46.83 23.24 -14.20
N THR A 2 -46.27 22.11 -14.61
CA THR A 2 -44.88 21.88 -15.06
C THR A 2 -43.98 21.55 -13.86
N ALA A 3 -43.58 20.28 -13.83
CA ALA A 3 -42.57 19.72 -12.97
C ALA A 3 -41.28 20.54 -13.06
N ASP A 4 -40.54 20.60 -11.95
CA ASP A 4 -39.16 21.10 -11.91
C ASP A 4 -38.22 19.88 -11.91
N PRO A 5 -37.58 19.54 -13.04
CA PRO A 5 -36.56 18.50 -13.12
C PRO A 5 -35.18 19.16 -13.14
N ALA A 6 -34.73 19.65 -11.98
CA ALA A 6 -33.38 20.18 -11.84
C ALA A 6 -32.84 19.90 -10.44
N ASP A 7 -32.40 18.66 -10.20
CA ASP A 7 -30.97 18.45 -10.00
C ASP A 7 -30.66 16.96 -10.17
N ALA A 8 -29.86 16.64 -11.19
CA ALA A 8 -29.47 15.27 -11.48
C ALA A 8 -28.65 14.70 -10.31
N PRO A 9 -28.72 13.39 -10.02
CA PRO A 9 -27.76 12.77 -9.11
C PRO A 9 -26.37 12.98 -9.69
N ILE A 10 -25.46 13.61 -8.96
CA ILE A 10 -24.05 13.66 -9.34
C ILE A 10 -23.59 12.19 -9.45
N PRO A 11 -23.28 11.65 -10.64
CA PRO A 11 -22.46 10.46 -10.68
C PRO A 11 -21.09 10.93 -10.22
N SER A 12 -20.75 10.65 -8.97
CA SER A 12 -19.38 10.77 -8.51
C SER A 12 -18.61 9.65 -9.19
N ASP A 13 -18.21 9.87 -10.44
CA ASP A 13 -17.18 9.09 -11.13
C ASP A 13 -15.86 9.34 -10.40
N GLU A 14 -15.77 8.66 -9.26
CA GLU A 14 -14.61 8.00 -8.70
C GLU A 14 -13.22 8.45 -9.21
N PRO A 15 -12.35 8.99 -8.35
CA PRO A 15 -10.92 8.69 -8.41
C PRO A 15 -10.64 7.35 -7.69
N SER A 16 -11.50 6.35 -7.87
CA SER A 16 -11.44 5.07 -7.12
C SER A 16 -10.24 4.22 -7.50
N ILE A 17 -9.77 4.35 -8.73
CA ILE A 17 -8.56 3.68 -9.20
C ILE A 17 -7.32 4.24 -8.47
N VAL A 18 -7.25 5.57 -8.30
CA VAL A 18 -6.11 6.23 -7.61
C VAL A 18 -6.14 5.93 -6.11
N SER A 19 -7.31 6.02 -5.49
CA SER A 19 -7.48 5.69 -4.06
C SER A 19 -7.18 4.23 -3.76
N SER A 20 -7.59 3.30 -4.64
CA SER A 20 -7.32 1.87 -4.47
C SER A 20 -5.84 1.54 -4.62
N ALA A 21 -5.16 2.13 -5.61
CA ALA A 21 -3.72 1.93 -5.80
C ALA A 21 -2.93 2.49 -4.62
N LEU A 22 -3.23 3.71 -4.16
CA LEU A 22 -2.58 4.31 -3.00
C LEU A 22 -2.80 3.47 -1.73
N SER A 23 -4.03 2.97 -1.54
CA SER A 23 -4.39 2.12 -0.40
C SER A 23 -3.67 0.77 -0.43
N ARG A 24 -3.53 0.14 -1.61
CA ARG A 24 -2.72 -1.07 -1.77
C ARG A 24 -1.24 -0.83 -1.50
N HIS A 25 -0.67 0.27 -2.00
CA HIS A 25 0.73 0.62 -1.70
C HIS A 25 0.94 0.78 -0.20
N ALA A 26 0.05 1.49 0.50
CA ALA A 26 0.12 1.65 1.94
C ALA A 26 0.04 0.31 2.69
N ALA A 27 -0.84 -0.59 2.26
CA ALA A 27 -0.99 -1.92 2.87
C ALA A 27 0.28 -2.78 2.72
N VAL A 28 0.89 -2.79 1.54
CA VAL A 28 2.13 -3.55 1.27
C VAL A 28 3.28 -3.00 2.11
N VAL A 29 3.41 -1.67 2.22
CA VAL A 29 4.42 -1.02 3.06
C VAL A 29 4.23 -1.36 4.54
N HIS A 30 2.98 -1.32 5.04
CA HIS A 30 2.68 -1.74 6.42
C HIS A 30 3.01 -3.21 6.68
N GLN A 31 2.69 -4.10 5.74
CA GLN A 31 3.01 -5.52 5.86
C GLN A 31 4.53 -5.75 5.90
N ALA A 32 5.28 -5.08 5.03
CA ALA A 32 6.74 -5.15 5.04
C ALA A 32 7.33 -4.61 6.35
N ALA A 33 6.82 -3.48 6.86
CA ALA A 33 7.24 -2.93 8.15
C ALA A 33 7.00 -3.91 9.31
N GLY A 34 5.87 -4.61 9.31
CA GLY A 34 5.60 -5.68 10.29
C GLY A 34 6.62 -6.81 10.24
N PHE A 35 6.98 -7.28 9.03
CA PHE A 35 8.00 -8.32 8.87
C PHE A 35 9.39 -7.87 9.31
N VAL A 36 9.79 -6.66 8.91
CA VAL A 36 11.09 -6.08 9.29
C VAL A 36 11.14 -5.85 10.80
N GLY A 37 10.09 -5.31 11.40
CA GLY A 37 9.96 -5.11 12.84
C GLY A 37 10.09 -6.41 13.62
N ALA A 38 9.41 -7.47 13.17
CA ALA A 38 9.53 -8.80 13.78
C ALA A 38 10.96 -9.36 13.67
N GLY A 39 11.62 -9.21 12.51
CA GLY A 39 12.98 -9.68 12.29
C GLY A 39 14.05 -8.93 13.08
N LEU A 40 13.86 -7.62 13.27
CA LEU A 40 14.80 -6.74 13.98
C LEU A 40 14.45 -6.52 15.46
N ARG A 41 13.30 -7.04 15.92
CA ARG A 41 12.74 -6.84 17.27
C ARG A 41 12.53 -5.36 17.63
N VAL A 42 11.98 -4.60 16.68
CA VAL A 42 11.62 -3.18 16.84
C VAL A 42 10.14 -2.96 16.55
N SER A 43 9.62 -1.79 16.91
CA SER A 43 8.22 -1.44 16.61
C SER A 43 7.99 -1.35 15.09
N PRO A 44 6.75 -1.55 14.60
CA PRO A 44 6.41 -1.36 13.19
C PRO A 44 6.73 0.05 12.68
N ASP A 45 6.58 1.07 13.53
CA ASP A 45 6.89 2.46 13.20
C ASP A 45 8.39 2.68 13.00
N ASP A 46 9.22 2.12 13.90
CA ASP A 46 10.68 2.17 13.74
C ASP A 46 11.13 1.38 12.50
N ALA A 47 10.49 0.24 12.23
CA ALA A 47 10.75 -0.56 11.05
C ALA A 47 10.41 0.18 9.76
N LEU A 48 9.34 0.99 9.76
CA LEU A 48 8.99 1.84 8.63
C LEU A 48 10.07 2.90 8.36
N VAL A 49 10.59 3.56 9.41
CA VAL A 49 11.70 4.52 9.27
C VAL A 49 12.95 3.85 8.70
N ILE A 50 13.26 2.63 9.14
CA ILE A 50 14.38 1.84 8.60
C ILE A 50 14.14 1.52 7.12
N LEU A 51 12.94 1.10 6.76
CA LEU A 51 12.55 0.76 5.40
C LEU A 51 12.67 1.97 4.46
N GLU A 52 12.17 3.14 4.87
CA GLU A 52 12.27 4.39 4.10
C GLU A 52 13.73 4.83 3.92
N ARG A 53 14.54 4.71 4.97
CA ARG A 53 15.97 5.03 4.90
C ARG A 53 16.69 4.12 3.90
N GLU A 54 16.39 2.83 3.90
CA GLU A 54 17.01 1.86 3.00
C GLU A 54 16.54 2.08 1.56
N ALA A 55 15.26 2.32 1.33
CA ALA A 55 14.72 2.69 0.02
C ALA A 55 15.43 3.93 -0.55
N ARG A 56 15.64 4.96 0.28
CA ARG A 56 16.41 6.16 -0.09
C ARG A 56 17.86 5.86 -0.44
N ARG A 57 18.52 4.99 0.34
CA ARG A 57 19.91 4.57 0.09
C ARG A 57 20.04 3.84 -1.24
N LEU A 58 19.08 2.98 -1.56
CA LEU A 58 19.01 2.21 -2.79
C LEU A 58 18.45 3.02 -3.98
N ARG A 59 17.93 4.23 -3.72
CA ARG A 59 17.25 5.11 -4.69
C ARG A 59 16.07 4.42 -5.40
N ILE A 60 15.28 3.66 -4.63
CA ILE A 60 14.04 3.03 -5.11
C ILE A 60 12.85 3.52 -4.30
N ASP A 61 11.65 3.29 -4.82
CA ASP A 61 10.41 3.57 -4.10
C ASP A 61 10.28 2.61 -2.90
N VAL A 62 9.83 3.13 -1.75
CA VAL A 62 9.63 2.34 -0.54
C VAL A 62 8.62 1.22 -0.74
N ALA A 63 7.60 1.42 -1.59
CA ALA A 63 6.62 0.41 -1.89
C ALA A 63 7.18 -0.71 -2.78
N VAL A 64 8.15 -0.40 -3.65
CA VAL A 64 8.88 -1.42 -4.44
C VAL A 64 9.75 -2.26 -3.53
N LEU A 65 10.47 -1.65 -2.59
CA LEU A 65 11.25 -2.37 -1.59
C LEU A 65 10.34 -3.24 -0.70
N ALA A 66 9.19 -2.69 -0.28
CA ALA A 66 8.21 -3.41 0.52
C ALA A 66 7.66 -4.64 -0.21
N ALA A 67 7.35 -4.51 -1.51
CA ALA A 67 6.89 -5.61 -2.33
C ALA A 67 7.94 -6.74 -2.41
N ASP A 68 9.21 -6.41 -2.68
CA ASP A 68 10.31 -7.40 -2.74
C ASP A 68 10.49 -8.14 -1.40
N ILE A 69 10.40 -7.43 -0.27
CA ILE A 69 10.46 -8.05 1.06
C ILE A 69 9.30 -9.01 1.28
N VAL A 70 8.07 -8.60 0.96
CA VAL A 70 6.88 -9.42 1.14
C VAL A 70 6.93 -10.64 0.23
N GLU A 71 7.33 -10.48 -1.04
CA GLU A 71 7.46 -11.58 -2.00
C GLU A 71 8.48 -12.62 -1.57
N ARG A 72 9.68 -12.21 -1.12
CA ARG A 72 10.71 -13.15 -0.63
C ARG A 72 10.28 -13.93 0.61
N ARG A 73 9.34 -13.40 1.39
CA ARG A 73 8.81 -14.05 2.59
C ARG A 73 7.56 -14.86 2.32
N ARG A 74 6.90 -14.64 1.19
CA ARG A 74 5.71 -15.40 0.82
C ARG A 74 6.13 -16.81 0.41
N PRO A 75 5.62 -17.86 1.07
CA PRO A 75 5.76 -19.21 0.53
C PRO A 75 5.09 -19.23 -0.84
N LEU A 76 5.78 -19.77 -1.85
CA LEU A 76 5.18 -20.00 -3.16
C LEU A 76 3.95 -20.89 -2.95
N PRO A 77 2.80 -20.60 -3.57
CA PRO A 77 1.68 -21.53 -3.54
C PRO A 77 2.16 -22.87 -4.10
N ALA A 78 2.08 -23.92 -3.30
CA ALA A 78 2.28 -25.27 -3.81
C ALA A 78 1.08 -25.55 -4.73
N GLU A 79 1.36 -25.83 -6.00
CA GLU A 79 0.36 -26.43 -6.88
C GLU A 79 0.14 -27.86 -6.37
N ASP A 80 -1.08 -28.15 -5.89
CA ASP A 80 -1.55 -29.51 -5.63
C ASP A 80 -1.78 -30.29 -6.94
#